data_AF-A0AAJ0FX45-F1
#
_entry.id   AF-A0AAJ0FX45-F1
#
_cell.length_a   1.000
_cell.length_b   1.000
_cell.length_c   1.000
_cell.angle_alpha   90.00
_cell.angle_beta   90.00
_cell.angle_gamma   90.00
#
_symmetry.space_group_name_H-M   'P 1'
#
loop_
_entity.id
_entity.type
_entity.pdbx_description
1 polymer ?
#
loop_
_entity_poly.entity_id
_entity_poly.type
_entity_poly.pdbx_seq_one_letter_code
_entity_poly.pdbx_strand_id
1 'polypeptide(L)'
;MAEPGQGDHAAIFSPSVARIAASAAKNWSYVDSWLLSRFPQGQKIPQFERNSATLKALLAIASVNEDVSNSHALIDRASKAALHELRDSEGVEGLVDNSSNHERTSILREAILSRTASFLSQEGRTALKALAVTAVRHGMGFPNPEDLAYEFLDLQISLLQTEHMIVRVGFLNEHLHHEMIKSNRLLSILQSHDYKLPSGLPKQNLELQRTTRARAVQLSDAREHQNSRPLRRSSHPTVQSVMKQEQHLLALIEEKKKMDTKISVFELLPSDPERAREQIEALQQQLMHFTTRRDQVFEGLIEQASPVKRRGA
;
A
#
# COMPACT_ATOMS: atom_id res chain seq x y z
N MET A 1 -18.03 74.69 42.68
CA MET A 1 -17.89 73.23 42.80
C MET A 1 -17.91 72.67 41.40
N ALA A 2 -16.79 72.07 40.98
CA ALA A 2 -16.64 71.29 39.76
C ALA A 2 -17.56 70.05 39.80
N GLU A 3 -18.09 69.54 38.70
CA GLU A 3 -17.50 68.54 37.77
C GLU A 3 -18.63 68.15 36.77
N PRO A 4 -18.38 67.39 35.68
CA PRO A 4 -18.68 67.77 34.30
C PRO A 4 -19.48 66.64 33.62
N GLY A 5 -19.47 66.58 32.28
CA GLY A 5 -19.73 65.33 31.56
C GLY A 5 -20.83 65.39 30.51
N GLN A 6 -20.81 66.42 29.67
CA GLN A 6 -21.62 66.43 28.45
C GLN A 6 -20.68 66.64 27.26
N GLY A 7 -20.35 65.53 26.60
CA GLY A 7 -19.49 65.48 25.43
C GLY A 7 -18.44 64.38 25.56
N ASP A 8 -18.77 63.18 25.09
CA ASP A 8 -17.87 62.26 24.34
C ASP A 8 -18.30 60.79 24.43
N HIS A 9 -19.34 60.41 23.68
CA HIS A 9 -19.49 59.01 23.24
C HIS A 9 -19.84 58.87 21.75
N ALA A 10 -19.97 59.98 21.01
CA ALA A 10 -20.35 59.95 19.59
C ALA A 10 -19.17 59.69 18.62
N ALA A 11 -17.95 59.46 19.11
CA ALA A 11 -16.72 59.42 18.30
C ALA A 11 -15.87 58.14 18.44
N ILE A 12 -16.39 57.01 18.91
CA ILE A 12 -15.58 55.78 19.14
C ILE A 12 -15.87 54.64 18.15
N PHE A 13 -16.88 54.74 17.29
CA PHE A 13 -17.15 53.70 16.29
C PHE A 13 -16.88 54.22 14.88
N SER A 14 -15.70 53.88 14.34
CA SER A 14 -15.41 54.05 12.92
C SER A 14 -16.53 53.43 12.07
N PRO A 15 -17.04 54.10 11.01
CA PRO A 15 -18.10 53.57 10.14
C PRO A 15 -17.83 52.15 9.62
N SER A 16 -16.56 51.79 9.45
CA SER A 16 -16.12 50.45 9.07
C SER A 16 -16.43 49.40 10.14
N VAL A 17 -16.21 49.73 11.42
CA VAL A 17 -16.50 48.84 12.57
C VAL A 17 -18.01 48.67 12.73
N ALA A 18 -18.77 49.76 12.60
CA ALA A 18 -20.23 49.71 12.62
C ALA A 18 -20.80 48.84 11.48
N ARG A 19 -20.23 48.92 10.28
CA ARG A 19 -20.64 48.08 9.15
C ARG A 19 -20.32 46.59 9.36
N ILE A 20 -19.17 46.28 9.96
CA ILE A 20 -18.78 44.90 10.30
C ILE A 20 -19.67 44.34 11.42
N ALA A 21 -20.01 45.15 12.43
CA ALA A 21 -20.93 44.76 13.49
C ALA A 21 -22.34 44.52 12.95
N ALA A 22 -22.82 45.38 12.05
CA ALA A 22 -24.12 45.23 11.40
C ALA A 22 -24.21 43.99 10.52
N SER A 23 -23.16 43.68 9.74
CA SER A 23 -23.12 42.45 8.93
C SER A 23 -23.03 41.19 9.78
N ALA A 24 -22.25 41.22 10.87
CA ALA A 24 -22.21 40.12 11.83
C ALA A 24 -23.57 39.89 12.51
N ALA A 25 -24.28 40.95 12.90
CA ALA A 25 -25.62 40.86 13.48
C ALA A 25 -26.65 40.25 12.50
N LYS A 26 -26.58 40.62 11.22
CA LYS A 26 -27.41 40.03 10.16
C LYS A 26 -27.13 38.53 10.00
N ASN A 27 -25.86 38.15 9.96
CA ASN A 27 -25.46 36.74 9.83
C ASN A 27 -25.89 35.90 11.04
N TRP A 28 -25.81 36.45 12.25
CA TRP A 28 -26.34 35.81 13.45
C TRP A 28 -27.86 35.64 13.40
N SER A 29 -28.60 36.63 12.89
CA SER A 29 -30.05 36.53 12.73
C SER A 29 -30.44 35.41 11.76
N TYR A 30 -29.67 35.23 10.68
CA TYR A 30 -29.86 34.11 9.74
C TYR A 30 -29.53 32.76 10.37
N VAL A 31 -28.44 32.66 11.14
CA VAL A 31 -28.10 31.42 11.85
C VAL A 31 -29.15 31.08 12.90
N ASP A 32 -29.65 32.06 13.65
CA ASP A 32 -30.70 31.85 14.65
C ASP A 32 -32.01 31.36 14.00
N SER A 33 -32.42 31.94 12.86
CA SER A 33 -33.61 31.45 12.12
C SER A 33 -33.40 30.07 11.50
N TRP A 34 -32.20 29.78 10.97
CA TRP A 34 -31.84 28.46 10.45
C TRP A 34 -31.84 27.40 11.55
N LEU A 35 -31.24 27.66 12.72
CA LEU A 35 -31.27 26.75 13.86
C LEU A 35 -32.72 26.51 14.32
N LEU A 36 -33.53 27.55 14.45
CA LEU A 36 -34.95 27.41 14.82
C LEU A 36 -35.74 26.54 13.83
N SER A 37 -35.38 26.55 12.54
CA SER A 37 -36.02 25.70 11.53
C SER A 37 -35.62 24.21 11.63
N ARG A 38 -34.46 23.91 12.22
CA ARG A 38 -33.88 22.55 12.28
C ARG A 38 -34.15 21.83 13.60
N PHE A 39 -34.33 22.57 14.70
CA PHE A 39 -34.70 21.97 15.98
C PHE A 39 -36.23 21.81 16.08
N PRO A 40 -36.75 20.60 16.39
CA PRO A 40 -38.17 20.38 16.62
C PRO A 40 -38.72 21.28 17.73
N GLN A 41 -40.01 21.64 17.63
CA GLN A 41 -40.69 22.45 18.65
C GLN A 41 -40.57 21.76 20.03
N GLY A 42 -39.79 22.37 20.94
CA GLY A 42 -39.59 21.88 22.32
C GLY A 42 -38.16 21.51 22.69
N GLN A 43 -37.24 21.38 21.72
CA GLN A 43 -35.82 21.13 22.02
C GLN A 43 -35.05 22.45 22.16
N LYS A 44 -34.40 22.66 23.31
CA LYS A 44 -33.58 23.86 23.54
C LYS A 44 -32.32 23.78 22.68
N ILE A 45 -32.07 24.84 21.90
CA ILE A 45 -30.83 24.99 21.13
C ILE A 45 -29.65 24.94 22.13
N PRO A 46 -28.63 24.09 21.90
CA PRO A 46 -27.44 24.06 22.74
C PRO A 46 -26.81 25.45 22.84
N GLN A 47 -26.42 25.85 24.04
CA GLN A 47 -25.72 27.12 24.23
C GLN A 47 -24.30 27.00 23.65
N PHE A 48 -23.89 27.97 22.86
CA PHE A 48 -22.54 28.05 22.30
C PHE A 48 -22.02 29.48 22.39
N GLU A 49 -20.69 29.61 22.42
CA GLU A 49 -20.01 30.90 22.44
C GLU A 49 -20.25 31.64 21.12
N ARG A 50 -20.75 32.87 21.17
CA ARG A 50 -20.96 33.71 19.96
C ARG A 50 -19.65 34.37 19.54
N ASN A 51 -18.77 33.59 18.93
CA ASN A 51 -17.47 34.03 18.41
C ASN A 51 -17.49 34.12 16.87
N SER A 52 -16.68 35.00 16.29
CA SER A 52 -16.48 35.10 14.83
C SER A 52 -16.10 33.77 14.17
N ALA A 53 -15.33 32.91 14.85
CA ALA A 53 -14.98 31.58 14.38
C ALA A 53 -16.22 30.66 14.31
N THR A 54 -17.07 30.68 15.35
CA THR A 54 -18.32 29.90 15.38
C THR A 54 -19.33 30.36 14.34
N LEU A 55 -19.43 31.67 14.08
CA LEU A 55 -20.29 32.22 13.03
C LEU A 55 -19.90 31.69 11.65
N LYS A 56 -18.60 31.69 11.34
CA LYS A 56 -18.08 31.16 10.06
C LYS A 56 -18.38 29.66 9.92
N ALA A 57 -18.18 28.88 10.99
CA ALA A 57 -18.46 27.45 10.97
C ALA A 57 -19.96 27.17 10.79
N LEU A 58 -20.84 27.87 11.51
CA LEU A 58 -22.29 27.68 11.40
C LEU A 58 -22.84 28.09 10.03
N LEU A 59 -22.33 29.17 9.44
CA LEU A 59 -22.69 29.57 8.07
C LEU A 59 -22.26 28.52 7.03
N ALA A 60 -21.05 27.96 7.17
CA ALA A 60 -20.57 26.91 6.27
C ALA A 60 -21.41 25.62 6.40
N ILE A 61 -21.81 25.26 7.62
CA ILE A 61 -22.69 24.11 7.84
C ILE A 61 -24.09 24.38 7.26
N ALA A 62 -24.62 25.59 7.46
CA ALA A 62 -25.92 25.98 6.92
C ALA A 62 -25.96 25.88 5.39
N SER A 63 -24.94 26.40 4.70
CA SER A 63 -24.87 26.34 3.23
C SER A 63 -24.74 24.90 2.73
N VAL A 64 -23.87 24.09 3.34
CA VAL A 64 -23.73 22.67 2.97
C VAL A 64 -25.03 21.90 3.20
N ASN A 65 -25.76 22.20 4.28
CA ASN A 65 -27.03 21.56 4.56
C ASN A 65 -28.13 21.96 3.54
N GLU A 66 -28.16 23.22 3.12
CA GLU A 66 -29.04 23.68 2.06
C GLU A 66 -28.72 23.01 0.71
N ASP A 67 -27.44 22.87 0.35
CA ASP A 67 -27.00 22.16 -0.85
C ASP A 67 -27.42 20.69 -0.84
N VAL A 68 -27.27 20.02 0.30
CA VAL A 68 -27.72 18.64 0.49
C VAL A 68 -29.24 18.55 0.42
N SER A 69 -29.97 19.47 1.06
CA SER A 69 -31.44 19.52 1.02
C SER A 69 -31.96 19.70 -0.42
N ASN A 70 -31.32 20.59 -1.20
CA ASN A 70 -31.62 20.80 -2.62
C ASN A 70 -31.35 19.53 -3.44
N SER A 71 -30.23 18.86 -3.18
CA SER A 71 -29.88 17.61 -3.86
C SER A 71 -30.90 16.50 -3.57
N HIS A 72 -31.34 16.35 -2.32
CA HIS A 72 -32.42 15.41 -1.97
C HIS A 72 -33.74 15.76 -2.66
N ALA A 73 -34.12 17.04 -2.70
CA ALA A 73 -35.33 17.46 -3.40
C ALA A 73 -35.29 17.15 -4.91
N LEU A 74 -34.11 17.27 -5.54
CA LEU A 74 -33.90 16.86 -6.93
C LEU A 74 -34.01 15.35 -7.13
N ILE A 75 -33.42 14.55 -6.23
CA ILE A 75 -33.54 13.08 -6.25
C ILE A 75 -35.00 12.66 -6.08
N ASP A 76 -35.72 13.26 -5.14
CA ASP A 76 -37.14 12.98 -4.90
C ASP A 76 -38.02 13.36 -6.10
N ARG A 77 -37.68 14.45 -6.80
CA ARG A 77 -38.37 14.83 -8.02
C ARG A 77 -38.08 13.86 -9.16
N ALA A 78 -36.81 13.46 -9.33
CA ALA A 78 -36.40 12.51 -10.34
C ALA A 78 -37.02 11.12 -10.09
N SER A 79 -37.08 10.67 -8.83
CA SER A 79 -37.72 9.40 -8.47
C SER A 79 -39.22 9.42 -8.72
N LYS A 80 -39.92 10.50 -8.36
CA LYS A 80 -41.35 10.69 -8.68
C LYS A 80 -41.60 10.70 -10.19
N ALA A 81 -40.76 11.38 -10.96
CA ALA A 81 -40.86 11.41 -12.41
C ALA A 81 -40.62 10.03 -13.03
N ALA A 82 -39.59 9.30 -12.58
CA ALA A 82 -39.30 7.94 -13.02
C ALA A 82 -40.43 6.96 -12.67
N LEU A 83 -41.02 7.07 -11.47
CA LEU A 83 -42.20 6.28 -11.07
C LEU A 83 -43.43 6.60 -11.93
N HIS A 84 -43.61 7.87 -12.29
CA HIS A 84 -44.69 8.27 -13.20
C HIS A 84 -44.49 7.68 -14.59
N GLU A 85 -43.27 7.76 -15.14
CA GLU A 85 -42.93 7.17 -16.44
C GLU A 85 -43.07 5.64 -16.42
N LEU A 86 -42.71 4.96 -15.34
CA LEU A 86 -42.94 3.51 -15.18
C LEU A 86 -44.43 3.18 -15.23
N ARG A 87 -45.27 3.93 -14.52
CA ARG A 87 -46.73 3.73 -14.53
C ARG A 87 -47.33 3.96 -15.92
N ASP A 88 -46.86 4.99 -16.64
CA ASP A 88 -47.37 5.33 -17.97
C ASP A 88 -46.85 4.39 -19.06
N SER A 89 -45.56 4.00 -19.01
CA SER A 89 -44.92 3.12 -19.99
C SER A 89 -45.40 1.68 -19.91
N GLU A 90 -45.90 1.25 -18.77
CA GLU A 90 -46.36 -0.13 -18.61
C GLU A 90 -47.77 -0.39 -19.15
N GLY A 91 -48.59 0.59 -19.55
CA GLY A 91 -49.94 0.29 -20.10
C GLY A 91 -50.78 -0.65 -19.22
N VAL A 92 -50.44 -0.73 -17.94
CA VAL A 92 -50.92 -1.72 -16.97
C VAL A 92 -52.34 -1.39 -16.51
N GLU A 93 -52.88 -0.21 -16.85
CA GLU A 93 -54.30 0.08 -16.68
C GLU A 93 -55.22 -0.84 -17.52
N GLY A 94 -54.72 -1.49 -18.59
CA GLY A 94 -55.52 -2.36 -19.45
C GLY A 94 -55.47 -3.87 -19.15
N LEU A 95 -54.46 -4.37 -18.42
CA LEU A 95 -54.24 -5.81 -18.18
C LEU A 95 -54.54 -6.25 -16.74
N VAL A 96 -54.89 -5.31 -15.86
CA VAL A 96 -54.97 -5.55 -14.40
C VAL A 96 -56.36 -5.92 -13.90
N ASP A 97 -57.41 -5.80 -14.71
CA ASP A 97 -58.78 -5.83 -14.17
C ASP A 97 -59.27 -7.22 -13.72
N ASN A 98 -58.53 -8.32 -13.96
CA ASN A 98 -58.99 -9.68 -13.60
C ASN A 98 -57.92 -10.62 -12.99
N SER A 99 -56.70 -10.15 -12.71
CA SER A 99 -55.62 -11.00 -12.19
C SER A 99 -55.49 -10.91 -10.67
N SER A 100 -55.18 -12.04 -10.02
CA SER A 100 -54.96 -12.11 -8.58
C SER A 100 -53.80 -11.19 -8.14
N ASN A 101 -53.80 -10.72 -6.89
CA ASN A 101 -52.75 -9.83 -6.37
C ASN A 101 -51.34 -10.45 -6.53
N HIS A 102 -51.23 -11.78 -6.50
CA HIS A 102 -49.97 -12.51 -6.66
C HIS A 102 -49.44 -12.47 -8.09
N GLU A 103 -50.31 -12.64 -9.09
CA GLU A 103 -49.94 -12.53 -10.52
C GLU A 103 -49.52 -11.10 -10.86
N ARG A 104 -50.21 -10.09 -10.32
CA ARG A 104 -49.82 -8.67 -10.48
C ARG A 104 -48.41 -8.43 -9.94
N THR A 105 -48.09 -8.94 -8.75
CA THR A 105 -46.75 -8.80 -8.17
C THR A 105 -45.68 -9.55 -8.96
N SER A 106 -46.00 -10.69 -9.55
CA SER A 106 -45.07 -11.46 -10.37
C SER A 106 -44.77 -10.76 -11.69
N ILE A 107 -45.80 -10.22 -12.35
CA ILE A 107 -45.65 -9.49 -13.63
C ILE A 107 -44.84 -8.21 -13.40
N LEU A 108 -45.14 -7.44 -12.36
CA LEU A 108 -44.36 -6.26 -11.97
C LEU A 108 -42.91 -6.63 -11.64
N ARG A 109 -42.69 -7.72 -10.89
CA ARG A 109 -41.34 -8.19 -10.58
C ARG A 109 -40.55 -8.51 -11.85
N GLU A 110 -41.16 -9.22 -12.79
CA GLU A 110 -40.51 -9.58 -14.06
C GLU A 110 -40.25 -8.34 -14.93
N ALA A 111 -41.18 -7.37 -14.97
CA ALA A 111 -41.01 -6.11 -15.67
C ALA A 111 -39.85 -5.28 -15.08
N ILE A 112 -39.76 -5.21 -13.75
CA ILE A 112 -38.65 -4.53 -13.05
C ILE A 112 -37.32 -5.26 -13.32
N LEU A 113 -37.30 -6.59 -13.23
CA LEU A 113 -36.08 -7.39 -13.45
C LEU A 113 -35.61 -7.30 -14.91
N SER A 114 -36.52 -7.34 -15.88
CA SER A 114 -36.19 -7.21 -17.29
C SER A 114 -35.70 -5.80 -17.64
N ARG A 115 -36.33 -4.75 -17.09
CA ARG A 115 -35.89 -3.36 -17.28
C ARG A 115 -34.55 -3.10 -16.60
N THR A 116 -34.32 -3.58 -15.38
CA THR A 116 -33.00 -3.49 -14.73
C THR A 116 -31.92 -4.27 -15.46
N ALA A 117 -32.23 -5.45 -15.99
CA ALA A 117 -31.32 -6.21 -16.85
C ALA A 117 -31.01 -5.48 -18.18
N SER A 118 -31.96 -4.71 -18.71
CA SER A 118 -31.78 -3.90 -19.93
C SER A 118 -30.81 -2.73 -19.73
N PHE A 119 -30.80 -2.12 -18.53
CA PHE A 119 -29.87 -1.04 -18.16
C PHE A 119 -28.48 -1.52 -17.73
N LEU A 120 -28.30 -2.83 -17.53
CA LEU A 120 -27.03 -3.39 -17.14
C LEU A 120 -26.07 -3.41 -18.33
N SER A 121 -24.87 -2.85 -18.15
CA SER A 121 -23.80 -2.92 -19.16
C SER A 121 -23.42 -4.37 -19.46
N GLN A 122 -22.76 -4.59 -20.60
CA GLN A 122 -22.27 -5.93 -20.97
C GLN A 122 -21.35 -6.50 -19.88
N GLU A 123 -20.49 -5.67 -19.31
CA GLU A 123 -19.62 -6.03 -18.19
C GLU A 123 -20.42 -6.42 -16.95
N GLY A 124 -21.44 -5.63 -16.57
CA GLY A 124 -22.31 -5.94 -15.44
C GLY A 124 -23.04 -7.29 -15.61
N ARG A 125 -23.51 -7.60 -16.82
CA ARG A 125 -24.14 -8.90 -17.13
C ARG A 125 -23.15 -10.05 -16.98
N THR A 126 -21.92 -9.88 -17.46
CA THR A 126 -20.88 -10.92 -17.32
C THR A 126 -20.48 -11.13 -15.86
N ALA A 127 -20.36 -10.05 -15.08
CA ALA A 127 -20.05 -10.12 -13.65
C ALA A 127 -21.16 -10.84 -12.87
N LEU A 128 -22.42 -10.49 -13.11
CA LEU A 128 -23.56 -11.11 -12.44
C LEU A 128 -23.68 -12.60 -12.81
N LYS A 129 -23.45 -12.95 -14.08
CA LYS A 129 -23.37 -14.35 -14.52
C LYS A 129 -22.21 -15.10 -13.85
N ALA A 130 -21.04 -14.48 -13.72
CA ALA A 130 -19.91 -15.08 -13.02
C ALA A 130 -20.23 -15.34 -11.54
N LEU A 131 -20.84 -14.37 -10.85
CA LEU A 131 -21.29 -14.52 -9.46
C LEU A 131 -22.35 -15.60 -9.30
N ALA A 132 -23.29 -15.71 -10.23
CA ALA A 132 -24.28 -16.79 -10.21
C ALA A 132 -23.62 -18.17 -10.39
N VAL A 133 -22.64 -18.28 -11.29
CA VAL A 133 -21.90 -19.53 -11.50
C VAL A 133 -21.05 -19.89 -10.29
N THR A 134 -20.38 -18.91 -9.66
CA THR A 134 -19.59 -19.17 -8.44
C THR A 134 -20.50 -19.56 -7.28
N ALA A 135 -21.64 -18.90 -7.10
CA ALA A 135 -22.62 -19.27 -6.08
C ALA A 135 -23.14 -20.69 -6.25
N VAL A 136 -23.52 -21.08 -7.46
CA VAL A 136 -23.98 -22.45 -7.77
C VAL A 136 -22.87 -23.47 -7.50
N ARG A 137 -21.62 -23.17 -7.88
CA ARG A 137 -20.48 -24.07 -7.63
C ARG A 137 -20.23 -24.30 -6.14
N HIS A 138 -20.46 -23.28 -5.31
CA HIS A 138 -20.31 -23.36 -3.85
C HIS A 138 -21.60 -23.84 -3.15
N GLY A 139 -22.65 -24.16 -3.90
CA GLY A 139 -23.92 -24.64 -3.32
C GLY A 139 -24.71 -23.57 -2.58
N MET A 140 -24.48 -22.28 -2.87
CA MET A 140 -25.20 -21.18 -2.24
C MET A 140 -26.54 -20.94 -2.94
N GLY A 141 -27.65 -21.26 -2.28
CA GLY A 141 -29.00 -21.11 -2.84
C GLY A 141 -29.49 -19.66 -2.91
N PHE A 142 -29.07 -18.81 -1.97
CA PHE A 142 -29.41 -17.38 -1.92
C PHE A 142 -28.14 -16.59 -1.55
N PRO A 143 -27.24 -16.35 -2.51
CA PRO A 143 -25.96 -15.73 -2.20
C PRO A 143 -26.15 -14.26 -1.82
N ASN A 144 -25.81 -13.90 -0.59
CA ASN A 144 -25.53 -12.51 -0.23
C ASN A 144 -24.16 -12.13 -0.85
N PRO A 145 -23.99 -10.93 -1.45
CA PRO A 145 -22.68 -10.47 -1.92
C PRO A 145 -21.57 -10.58 -0.87
N GLU A 146 -21.88 -10.42 0.41
CA GLU A 146 -20.92 -10.59 1.50
C GLU A 146 -20.43 -12.03 1.62
N ASP A 147 -21.33 -13.01 1.58
CA ASP A 147 -20.99 -14.45 1.66
C ASP A 147 -20.12 -14.87 0.47
N LEU A 148 -20.46 -14.39 -0.74
CA LEU A 148 -19.65 -14.60 -1.94
C LEU A 148 -18.26 -13.97 -1.83
N ALA A 149 -18.15 -12.81 -1.18
CA ALA A 149 -16.87 -12.14 -0.97
C ALA A 149 -15.98 -12.90 0.02
N TYR A 150 -16.56 -13.43 1.10
CA TYR A 150 -15.81 -14.28 2.05
C TYR A 150 -15.31 -15.55 1.39
N GLU A 151 -16.16 -16.25 0.65
CA GLU A 151 -15.74 -17.45 -0.11
C GLU A 151 -14.66 -17.13 -1.15
N PHE A 152 -14.77 -15.99 -1.82
CA PHE A 152 -13.73 -15.54 -2.76
C PHE A 152 -12.39 -15.28 -2.05
N LEU A 153 -12.42 -14.65 -0.87
CA LEU A 153 -11.22 -14.42 -0.06
C LEU A 153 -10.61 -15.72 0.43
N ASP A 154 -11.42 -16.66 0.89
CA ASP A 154 -10.95 -17.98 1.35
C ASP A 154 -10.31 -18.78 0.21
N LEU A 155 -10.92 -18.74 -0.98
CA LEU A 155 -10.35 -19.35 -2.18
C LEU A 155 -9.03 -18.69 -2.57
N GLN A 156 -8.93 -17.36 -2.49
CA GLN A 156 -7.70 -16.63 -2.76
C GLN A 156 -6.60 -16.96 -1.74
N ILE A 157 -6.94 -17.09 -0.46
CA ILE A 157 -6.02 -17.50 0.59
C ILE A 157 -5.51 -18.92 0.31
N SER A 158 -6.42 -19.84 -0.02
CA SER A 158 -6.06 -21.22 -0.35
C SER A 158 -5.13 -21.27 -1.58
N LEU A 159 -5.43 -20.50 -2.62
CA LEU A 159 -4.57 -20.41 -3.82
C LEU A 159 -3.16 -19.97 -3.46
N LEU A 160 -3.02 -18.85 -2.75
CA LEU A 160 -1.71 -18.33 -2.35
C LEU A 160 -0.94 -19.29 -1.44
N GLN A 161 -1.63 -19.98 -0.54
CA GLN A 161 -1.02 -21.00 0.31
C GLN A 161 -0.48 -22.17 -0.52
N THR A 162 -1.25 -22.63 -1.53
CA THR A 162 -0.79 -23.71 -2.41
C THR A 162 0.40 -23.28 -3.27
N GLU A 163 0.41 -22.06 -3.80
CA GLU A 163 1.54 -21.50 -4.55
C GLU A 163 2.81 -21.44 -3.69
N HIS A 164 2.69 -20.92 -2.46
CA HIS A 164 3.81 -20.91 -1.53
C HIS A 164 4.30 -22.32 -1.17
N MET A 165 3.39 -23.28 -1.01
CA MET A 165 3.73 -24.67 -0.75
C MET A 165 4.51 -25.28 -1.92
N ILE A 166 4.12 -24.99 -3.17
CA ILE A 166 4.84 -25.44 -4.37
C ILE A 166 6.28 -24.93 -4.35
N VAL A 167 6.49 -23.64 -4.11
CA VAL A 167 7.83 -23.04 -4.04
C VAL A 167 8.67 -23.69 -2.93
N ARG A 168 8.08 -23.89 -1.74
CA ARG A 168 8.77 -24.52 -0.61
C ARG A 168 9.15 -25.97 -0.89
N VAL A 169 8.26 -26.74 -1.51
CA VAL A 169 8.54 -28.12 -1.92
C VAL A 169 9.64 -28.14 -2.99
N GLY A 170 9.63 -27.19 -3.93
CA GLY A 170 10.69 -27.01 -4.92
C GLY A 170 12.07 -26.83 -4.25
N PHE A 171 12.17 -25.90 -3.30
CA PHE A 171 13.41 -25.67 -2.55
C PHE A 171 13.86 -26.91 -1.76
N LEU A 172 12.93 -27.61 -1.11
CA LEU A 172 13.26 -28.83 -0.38
C LEU A 172 13.78 -29.93 -1.32
N ASN A 173 13.17 -30.07 -2.50
CA ASN A 173 13.59 -31.05 -3.49
C ASN A 173 15.00 -30.75 -4.02
N GLU A 174 15.30 -29.50 -4.33
CA GLU A 174 16.66 -29.10 -4.71
C GLU A 174 17.68 -29.37 -3.60
N HIS A 175 17.32 -29.06 -2.35
CA HIS A 175 18.17 -29.32 -1.21
C HIS A 175 18.45 -30.83 -1.04
N LEU A 176 17.41 -31.67 -1.11
CA LEU A 176 17.54 -33.12 -1.05
C LEU A 176 18.38 -33.67 -2.20
N HIS A 177 18.21 -33.12 -3.40
CA HIS A 177 19.01 -33.52 -4.56
C HIS A 177 20.49 -33.18 -4.36
N HIS A 178 20.79 -31.98 -3.86
CA HIS A 178 22.15 -31.57 -3.54
C HIS A 178 22.78 -32.43 -2.44
N GLU A 179 22.04 -32.75 -1.37
CA GLU A 179 22.51 -33.64 -0.31
C GLU A 179 22.71 -35.08 -0.82
N MET A 180 21.85 -35.57 -1.71
CA MET A 180 22.03 -36.86 -2.38
C MET A 180 23.31 -36.90 -3.21
N ILE A 181 23.58 -35.85 -4.01
CA ILE A 181 24.82 -35.74 -4.79
C ILE A 181 26.04 -35.73 -3.87
N LYS A 182 26.00 -34.95 -2.78
CA LYS A 182 27.08 -34.92 -1.78
C LYS A 182 27.30 -36.28 -1.13
N SER A 183 26.23 -36.95 -0.72
CA SER A 183 26.29 -38.26 -0.08
C SER A 183 26.86 -39.32 -1.03
N ASN A 184 26.40 -39.34 -2.28
CA ASN A 184 26.95 -40.23 -3.32
C ASN A 184 28.42 -39.93 -3.61
N ARG A 185 28.81 -38.65 -3.67
CA ARG A 185 30.21 -38.26 -3.82
C ARG A 185 31.05 -38.76 -2.63
N LEU A 186 30.57 -38.59 -1.40
CA LEU A 186 31.26 -39.08 -0.21
C LEU A 186 31.37 -40.61 -0.22
N LEU A 187 30.30 -41.33 -0.58
CA LEU A 187 30.32 -42.78 -0.72
C LEU A 187 31.36 -43.22 -1.77
N SER A 188 31.40 -42.56 -2.93
CA SER A 188 32.40 -42.85 -3.96
C SER A 188 33.83 -42.63 -3.47
N ILE A 189 34.07 -41.58 -2.67
CA ILE A 189 35.37 -41.30 -2.06
C ILE A 189 35.74 -42.39 -1.06
N LEU A 190 34.81 -42.79 -0.18
CA LEU A 190 35.02 -43.82 0.84
C LEU A 190 35.24 -45.23 0.25
N GLN A 191 34.60 -45.52 -0.88
CA GLN A 191 34.78 -46.78 -1.62
C GLN A 191 36.06 -46.80 -2.46
N SER A 192 36.65 -45.63 -2.72
CA SER A 192 37.91 -45.54 -3.47
C SER A 192 39.07 -46.10 -2.64
N HIS A 193 39.96 -46.83 -3.29
CA HIS A 193 41.04 -47.58 -2.62
C HIS A 193 42.16 -46.66 -2.10
N ASP A 194 42.08 -45.36 -2.42
CA ASP A 194 43.01 -44.31 -2.01
C ASP A 194 42.55 -43.57 -0.74
N TYR A 195 41.40 -43.91 -0.17
CA TYR A 195 40.88 -43.25 1.02
C TYR A 195 41.75 -43.55 2.25
N LYS A 196 42.46 -42.53 2.75
CA LYS A 196 43.17 -42.55 4.03
C LYS A 196 42.44 -41.64 5.00
N LEU A 197 42.16 -42.13 6.21
CA LEU A 197 41.58 -41.30 7.27
C LEU A 197 42.53 -40.12 7.54
N PRO A 198 42.07 -38.86 7.37
CA PRO A 198 42.84 -37.68 7.76
C PRO A 198 43.25 -37.79 9.23
N SER A 199 44.54 -37.65 9.53
CA SER A 199 45.10 -37.88 10.87
C SER A 199 44.59 -36.93 11.97
N GLY A 200 43.91 -35.84 11.60
CA GLY A 200 43.29 -34.87 12.52
C GLY A 200 41.82 -35.13 12.86
N LEU A 201 41.15 -36.06 12.16
CA LEU A 201 39.70 -36.28 12.30
C LEU A 201 39.28 -36.69 13.73
N PRO A 202 40.01 -37.54 14.47
CA PRO A 202 39.65 -37.89 15.85
C PRO A 202 39.67 -36.67 16.79
N LYS A 203 40.62 -35.75 16.62
CA LYS A 203 40.71 -34.52 17.41
C LYS A 203 39.54 -33.58 17.10
N GLN A 204 39.25 -33.40 15.80
CA GLN A 204 38.14 -32.57 15.35
C GLN A 204 36.77 -33.14 15.76
N ASN A 205 36.60 -34.47 15.75
CA ASN A 205 35.37 -35.13 16.19
C ASN A 205 35.15 -34.91 17.70
N LEU A 206 36.20 -35.03 18.51
CA LEU A 206 36.13 -34.77 19.94
C LEU A 206 35.78 -33.30 20.24
N GLU A 207 36.34 -32.36 19.47
CA GLU A 207 36.01 -30.93 19.56
C GLU A 207 34.57 -30.65 19.11
N LEU A 208 34.10 -31.26 18.03
CA LEU A 208 32.70 -31.18 17.59
C LEU A 208 31.74 -31.77 18.64
N GLN A 209 32.08 -32.88 19.28
CA GLN A 209 31.28 -33.44 20.36
C GLN A 209 31.24 -32.51 21.59
N ARG A 210 32.36 -31.87 21.94
CA ARG A 210 32.40 -30.88 23.03
C ARG A 210 31.54 -29.66 22.72
N THR A 211 31.66 -29.11 21.51
CA THR A 211 30.88 -27.94 21.09
C THR A 211 29.39 -28.26 20.94
N THR A 212 29.05 -29.45 20.44
CA THR A 212 27.66 -29.92 20.35
C THR A 212 27.04 -30.11 21.74
N ARG A 213 27.77 -30.72 22.68
CA ARG A 213 27.29 -30.84 24.07
C ARG A 213 27.12 -29.47 24.72
N ALA A 214 28.07 -28.55 24.54
CA ALA A 214 27.97 -27.20 25.07
C ALA A 214 26.75 -26.44 24.50
N ARG A 215 26.51 -26.55 23.19
CA ARG A 215 25.32 -25.94 22.55
C ARG A 215 24.01 -26.63 22.93
N ALA A 216 24.02 -27.95 23.13
CA ALA A 216 22.84 -28.67 23.59
C ALA A 216 22.41 -28.22 24.99
N VAL A 217 23.38 -27.99 25.89
CA VAL A 217 23.14 -27.39 27.21
C VAL A 217 22.62 -25.96 27.07
N GLN A 218 23.20 -25.13 26.21
CA GLN A 218 22.68 -23.78 25.95
C GLN A 218 21.26 -23.78 25.38
N LEU A 219 20.89 -24.77 24.57
CA LEU A 219 19.55 -24.91 24.02
C LEU A 219 18.53 -25.39 25.07
N SER A 220 18.92 -26.32 25.96
CA SER A 220 18.07 -26.70 27.09
C SER A 220 17.87 -25.53 28.04
N ASP A 221 18.94 -24.79 28.34
CA ASP A 221 18.87 -23.60 29.18
C ASP A 221 17.98 -22.54 28.52
N ALA A 222 18.18 -22.22 27.25
CA ALA A 222 17.32 -21.27 26.52
C ALA A 222 15.84 -21.72 26.47
N ARG A 223 15.60 -23.03 26.35
CA ARG A 223 14.26 -23.61 26.37
C ARG A 223 13.63 -23.55 27.77
N GLU A 224 14.40 -23.78 28.83
CA GLU A 224 13.95 -23.61 30.22
C GLU A 224 13.67 -22.14 30.56
N HIS A 225 14.48 -21.21 30.04
CA HIS A 225 14.21 -19.77 30.13
C HIS A 225 12.97 -19.36 29.33
N GLN A 226 12.68 -20.04 28.22
CA GLN A 226 11.47 -19.83 27.43
C GLN A 226 10.22 -20.43 28.09
N ASN A 227 10.37 -21.55 28.80
CA ASN A 227 9.28 -22.23 29.52
C ASN A 227 8.97 -21.60 30.89
N SER A 228 9.97 -21.02 31.57
CA SER A 228 9.80 -20.29 32.84
C SER A 228 9.27 -18.87 32.64
N ARG A 229 9.30 -18.37 31.40
CA ARG A 229 8.55 -17.19 30.99
C ARG A 229 7.07 -17.57 30.87
N PRO A 230 6.14 -16.93 31.60
CA PRO A 230 4.73 -17.30 31.56
C PRO A 230 4.26 -17.26 30.11
N LEU A 231 3.54 -18.32 29.67
CA LEU A 231 3.05 -18.51 28.31
C LEU A 231 2.42 -17.22 27.77
N ARG A 232 3.22 -16.41 27.09
CA ARG A 232 2.69 -15.56 26.04
C ARG A 232 2.40 -16.52 24.92
N ARG A 233 1.11 -16.84 24.75
CA ARG A 233 0.53 -17.31 23.49
C ARG A 233 1.37 -16.74 22.36
N SER A 234 1.96 -17.60 21.53
CA SER A 234 2.81 -17.27 20.37
C SER A 234 2.59 -15.82 19.98
N SER A 235 3.53 -14.95 20.34
CA SER A 235 3.35 -13.51 20.20
C SER A 235 3.03 -13.24 18.74
N HIS A 236 1.76 -12.99 18.44
CA HIS A 236 1.37 -12.35 17.19
C HIS A 236 2.31 -11.16 17.04
N PRO A 237 3.02 -11.05 15.90
CA PRO A 237 4.02 -10.01 15.72
C PRO A 237 3.31 -8.68 16.00
N THR A 238 3.61 -8.08 17.15
CA THR A 238 3.04 -6.80 17.52
C THR A 238 3.49 -5.80 16.48
N VAL A 239 2.66 -4.82 16.12
CA VAL A 239 2.99 -3.81 15.10
C VAL A 239 4.38 -3.21 15.34
N GLN A 240 4.77 -2.99 16.60
CA GLN A 240 6.11 -2.54 16.98
C GLN A 240 7.25 -3.52 16.65
N SER A 241 7.01 -4.84 16.72
CA SER A 241 7.97 -5.86 16.29
C SER A 241 8.14 -5.86 14.77
N VAL A 242 7.03 -5.72 14.03
CA VAL A 242 7.05 -5.62 12.57
C VAL A 242 7.80 -4.35 12.14
N MET A 243 7.51 -3.21 12.77
CA MET A 243 8.22 -1.95 12.50
C MET A 243 9.72 -2.04 12.77
N LYS A 244 10.13 -2.72 13.86
CA LYS A 244 11.57 -2.94 14.14
C LYS A 244 12.23 -3.83 13.09
N GLN A 245 11.53 -4.89 12.65
CA GLN A 245 12.00 -5.78 11.60
C GLN A 245 12.07 -5.05 10.24
N GLU A 246 11.10 -4.20 9.93
CA GLU A 246 11.07 -3.37 8.73
C GLU A 246 12.23 -2.37 8.72
N GLN A 247 12.49 -1.67 9.83
CA GLN A 247 13.63 -0.76 9.95
C GLN A 247 14.97 -1.49 9.76
N HIS A 248 15.11 -2.68 10.34
CA HIS A 248 16.30 -3.51 10.17
C HIS A 248 16.48 -3.97 8.71
N LEU A 249 15.38 -4.35 8.05
CA LEU A 249 15.39 -4.75 6.64
C LEU A 249 15.75 -3.57 5.73
N LEU A 250 15.21 -2.38 5.98
CA LEU A 250 15.56 -1.17 5.25
C LEU A 250 17.04 -0.82 5.39
N ALA A 251 17.60 -0.93 6.61
CA ALA A 251 19.02 -0.73 6.84
C ALA A 251 19.88 -1.74 6.06
N LEU A 252 19.48 -3.01 6.04
CA LEU A 252 20.14 -4.05 5.23
C LEU A 252 20.05 -3.78 3.73
N ILE A 253 18.92 -3.27 3.24
CA ILE A 253 18.78 -2.90 1.82
C ILE A 253 19.70 -1.74 1.49
N GLU A 254 19.80 -0.72 2.36
CA GLU A 254 20.74 0.38 2.16
C GLU A 254 22.19 -0.10 2.17
N GLU A 255 22.55 -1.00 3.08
CA GLU A 255 23.88 -1.59 3.12
C GLU A 255 24.17 -2.42 1.86
N LYS A 256 23.20 -3.22 1.43
CA LYS A 256 23.28 -4.01 0.19
C LYS A 256 23.44 -3.11 -1.03
N LYS A 257 22.68 -2.01 -1.13
CA LYS A 257 22.86 -1.00 -2.18
C LYS A 257 24.26 -0.36 -2.15
N LYS A 258 24.78 -0.04 -0.96
CA LYS A 258 26.15 0.48 -0.81
C LYS A 258 27.22 -0.54 -1.18
N MET A 259 26.96 -1.84 -0.99
CA MET A 259 27.85 -2.90 -1.45
C MET A 259 27.73 -3.11 -2.96
N ASP A 260 26.52 -3.12 -3.50
CA ASP A 260 26.28 -3.25 -4.94
C ASP A 260 26.95 -2.10 -5.71
N THR A 261 26.90 -0.86 -5.24
CA THR A 261 27.62 0.26 -5.89
C THR A 261 29.14 0.11 -5.82
N LYS A 262 29.67 -0.56 -4.78
CA LYS A 262 31.10 -0.89 -4.71
C LYS A 262 31.44 -2.03 -5.66
N ILE A 263 30.58 -3.03 -5.78
CA ILE A 263 30.77 -4.22 -6.62
C ILE A 263 30.60 -3.86 -8.11
N SER A 264 29.70 -2.95 -8.46
CA SER A 264 29.44 -2.53 -9.85
C SER A 264 30.68 -1.92 -10.53
N VAL A 265 31.61 -1.34 -9.76
CA VAL A 265 32.90 -0.86 -10.27
C VAL A 265 33.79 -2.02 -10.74
N PHE A 266 33.59 -3.21 -10.17
CA PHE A 266 34.37 -4.41 -10.46
C PHE A 266 33.64 -5.42 -11.37
N GLU A 267 32.40 -5.15 -11.80
CA GLU A 267 31.65 -6.04 -12.72
C GLU A 267 32.34 -6.23 -14.08
N LEU A 268 33.21 -5.28 -14.47
CA LEU A 268 34.00 -5.38 -15.69
C LEU A 268 35.26 -6.24 -15.53
N LEU A 269 35.59 -6.66 -14.30
CA LEU A 269 36.73 -7.53 -14.04
C LEU A 269 36.28 -9.00 -14.03
N PRO A 270 37.04 -9.91 -14.67
CA PRO A 270 36.81 -11.34 -14.54
C PRO A 270 36.78 -11.78 -13.07
N SER A 271 35.91 -12.75 -12.72
CA SER A 271 35.85 -13.31 -11.35
C SER A 271 37.15 -13.99 -10.89
N ASP A 272 38.05 -14.33 -11.82
CA ASP A 272 39.37 -14.88 -11.52
C ASP A 272 40.37 -13.75 -11.20
N PRO A 273 41.00 -13.72 -9.99
CA PRO A 273 41.83 -12.61 -9.54
C PRO A 273 43.10 -12.40 -10.37
N GLU A 274 43.68 -13.47 -10.92
CA GLU A 274 44.87 -13.36 -11.77
C GLU A 274 44.54 -12.79 -13.16
N ARG A 275 43.42 -13.19 -13.77
CA ARG A 275 42.95 -12.61 -15.04
C ARG A 275 42.52 -11.15 -14.91
N ALA A 276 41.94 -10.78 -13.77
CA ALA A 276 41.62 -9.40 -13.43
C ALA A 276 42.88 -8.51 -13.38
N ARG A 277 43.99 -9.03 -12.83
CA ARG A 277 45.29 -8.32 -12.81
C ARG A 277 45.86 -8.14 -14.21
N GLU A 278 45.85 -9.19 -15.03
CA GLU A 278 46.30 -9.12 -16.42
C GLU A 278 45.53 -8.07 -17.23
N GLN A 279 44.20 -8.00 -17.05
CA GLN A 279 43.36 -7.01 -17.75
C GLN A 279 43.62 -5.57 -17.26
N ILE A 280 43.84 -5.36 -15.96
CA ILE A 280 44.22 -4.05 -15.41
C ILE A 280 45.58 -3.63 -15.99
N GLU A 281 46.55 -4.53 -16.02
CA GLU A 281 47.89 -4.24 -16.53
C GLU A 281 47.86 -3.88 -18.02
N ALA A 282 47.07 -4.61 -18.83
CA ALA A 282 46.85 -4.28 -20.23
C ALA A 282 46.22 -2.89 -20.43
N LEU A 283 45.20 -2.54 -19.62
CA LEU A 283 44.57 -1.22 -19.67
C LEU A 283 45.52 -0.10 -19.21
N GLN A 284 46.37 -0.36 -18.21
CA GLN A 284 47.41 0.59 -17.79
C GLN A 284 48.44 0.83 -18.88
N GLN A 285 48.89 -0.22 -19.57
CA GLN A 285 49.80 -0.10 -20.71
C GLN A 285 49.18 0.71 -21.86
N GLN A 286 47.88 0.53 -22.13
CA GLN A 286 47.16 1.33 -23.12
C GLN A 286 47.06 2.80 -22.71
N LEU A 287 46.74 3.09 -21.44
CA LEU A 287 46.66 4.46 -20.93
C LEU A 287 48.03 5.15 -21.01
N MET A 288 49.11 4.45 -20.62
CA MET A 288 50.48 4.95 -20.79
C MET A 288 50.79 5.23 -22.26
N HIS A 289 50.45 4.32 -23.17
CA HIS A 289 50.66 4.53 -24.61
C HIS A 289 49.92 5.77 -25.14
N PHE A 290 48.64 5.95 -24.78
CA PHE A 290 47.88 7.14 -25.16
C PHE A 290 48.44 8.42 -24.55
N THR A 291 48.94 8.36 -23.32
CA THR A 291 49.56 9.51 -22.64
C THR A 291 50.85 9.89 -23.34
N THR A 292 51.75 8.94 -23.61
CA THR A 292 52.99 9.18 -24.35
C THR A 292 52.70 9.71 -25.75
N ARG A 293 51.71 9.16 -26.45
CA ARG A 293 51.31 9.67 -27.77
C ARG A 293 50.77 11.08 -27.71
N ARG A 294 49.94 11.40 -26.71
CA ARG A 294 49.42 12.75 -26.48
C ARG A 294 50.58 13.72 -26.22
N ASP A 295 51.51 13.33 -25.37
CA ASP A 295 52.64 14.18 -24.99
C ASP A 295 53.60 14.38 -26.18
N GLN A 296 53.85 13.35 -27.01
CA GLN A 296 54.60 13.48 -28.28
C GLN A 296 53.91 14.40 -29.29
N VAL A 297 52.59 14.28 -29.46
CA VAL A 297 51.83 15.17 -30.34
C VAL A 297 51.85 16.60 -29.80
N PHE A 298 51.76 16.77 -28.49
CA PHE A 298 51.82 18.07 -27.83
C PHE A 298 53.21 18.71 -27.96
N GLU A 299 54.29 17.96 -27.75
CA GLU A 299 55.66 18.40 -28.02
C GLU A 299 55.84 18.83 -29.48
N GLY A 300 55.37 18.02 -30.43
CA GLY A 300 55.40 18.37 -31.86
C GLY A 300 54.63 19.65 -32.20
N LEU A 301 53.48 19.89 -31.54
CA LEU A 301 52.72 21.14 -31.69
C LEU A 301 53.45 22.34 -31.06
N ILE A 302 54.11 22.16 -29.92
CA ILE A 302 54.93 23.19 -29.28
C ILE A 302 56.14 23.55 -30.15
N GLU A 303 56.83 22.57 -30.72
CA GLU A 303 57.98 22.79 -31.60
C GLU A 303 57.59 23.52 -32.90
N GLN A 304 56.39 23.26 -33.43
CA GLN A 304 55.86 23.98 -34.59
C GLN A 304 55.41 25.41 -34.24
N ALA A 305 54.87 25.63 -33.04
CA ALA A 305 54.44 26.95 -32.57
C ALA A 305 55.60 27.83 -32.05
N SER A 306 56.72 27.23 -31.64
CA SER A 306 57.93 27.91 -31.18
C SER A 306 59.07 27.67 -32.18
N PRO A 307 59.23 28.51 -33.23
CA PRO A 307 60.35 28.38 -34.16
C PRO A 307 61.67 28.64 -33.43
N VAL A 308 62.34 27.57 -33.01
CA VAL A 308 63.72 27.63 -32.56
C VAL A 308 64.56 28.07 -33.75
N LYS A 309 65.07 29.30 -33.63
CA LYS A 309 65.97 29.95 -34.58
C LYS A 309 67.24 29.11 -34.72
N ARG A 310 67.30 28.19 -35.70
CA ARG A 310 68.56 27.61 -36.18
C ARG A 310 69.41 28.77 -36.72
N ARG A 311 70.34 29.29 -35.91
CA ARG A 311 71.51 30.00 -36.42
C ARG A 311 72.49 28.94 -36.93
N GLY A 312 72.78 28.99 -38.23
CA GLY A 312 73.96 28.33 -38.79
C GLY A 312 75.23 29.14 -38.51
N ALA A 313 76.36 28.47 -38.79
CA ALA A 313 77.77 28.86 -38.58
C ALA A 313 78.30 28.59 -37.17
#